data_AF-A0AAW6DJV4-F1
#
_entry.id   AF-A0AAW6DJV4-F1
#
_cell.length_a   1.000
_cell.length_b   1.000
_cell.length_c   1.000
_cell.angle_alpha   90.00
_cell.angle_beta   90.00
_cell.angle_gamma   90.00
#
_symmetry.space_group_name_H-M   'P 1'
#
loop_
_entity.id
_entity.type
_entity.pdbx_description
1 polymer ?
#
loop_
_entity_poly.entity_id
_entity_poly.type
_entity_poly.pdbx_seq_one_letter_code
_entity_poly.pdbx_strand_id
1 'polypeptide(L)' 'ALTQTLIQSIDDLTDDEIEYRISPGKAEIEYRNLSEKSKTLVDSFFVGIRLIADEFPDYVAIM' A
#
# COMPACT_ATOMS: atom_id res chain seq x y z
N ALA A 1 9.58 -2.36 1.70
CA ALA A 1 8.91 -2.74 2.97
C ALA A 1 7.43 -2.35 2.94
N LEU A 2 7.07 -1.06 2.91
CA LEU A 2 5.68 -0.59 3.04
C LEU A 2 4.67 -1.29 2.12
N THR A 3 4.98 -1.51 0.84
CA THR A 3 4.07 -2.22 -0.08
C THR A 3 3.78 -3.65 0.36
N GLN A 4 4.81 -4.40 0.75
CA GLN A 4 4.64 -5.77 1.26
C GLN A 4 3.91 -5.77 2.59
N THR A 5 4.18 -4.79 3.46
CA THR A 5 3.46 -4.62 4.72
C THR A 5 1.98 -4.33 4.50
N LEU A 6 1.60 -3.52 3.51
CA LEU A 6 0.19 -3.30 3.16
C LEU A 6 -0.48 -4.62 2.76
N ILE A 7 0.15 -5.38 1.85
CA ILE A 7 -0.37 -6.66 1.38
C ILE A 7 -0.57 -7.63 2.55
N GLN A 8 0.46 -7.83 3.37
CA GLN A 8 0.39 -8.74 4.52
C GLN A 8 -0.60 -8.26 5.58
N SER A 9 -0.70 -6.95 5.83
CA SER A 9 -1.63 -6.42 6.82
C SER A 9 -3.08 -6.59 6.41
N ILE A 10 -3.39 -6.50 5.10
CA ILE A 10 -4.74 -6.79 4.60
C ILE A 10 -5.05 -8.29 4.82
N ASP A 11 -4.13 -9.18 4.42
CA ASP A 11 -4.28 -10.64 4.59
C ASP A 11 -4.41 -11.07 6.06
N ASP A 12 -3.58 -10.52 6.95
CA ASP A 12 -3.53 -10.94 8.36
C ASP A 12 -4.63 -10.29 9.23
N LEU A 13 -5.05 -9.07 8.90
CA LEU A 13 -5.88 -8.25 9.79
C LEU A 13 -7.29 -8.06 9.28
N THR A 14 -7.64 -8.45 8.05
CA THR A 14 -8.97 -8.26 7.50
C THR A 14 -9.46 -9.50 6.76
N ASP A 15 -10.75 -9.52 6.41
CA ASP A 15 -11.33 -10.58 5.58
C ASP A 15 -11.39 -10.15 4.09
N ASP A 16 -10.70 -9.05 3.72
CA ASP A 16 -10.72 -8.52 2.36
C ASP A 16 -9.65 -9.22 1.50
N GLU A 17 -10.04 -9.60 0.28
CA GLU A 17 -9.12 -10.12 -0.72
C GLU A 17 -8.65 -9.01 -1.68
N ILE A 18 -7.36 -9.04 -2.01
CA ILE A 18 -6.74 -8.14 -3.00
C ILE A 18 -5.95 -8.95 -4.03
N GLU A 19 -5.90 -8.45 -5.26
CA GLU A 19 -5.00 -8.98 -6.28
C GLU A 19 -3.72 -8.15 -6.30
N TYR A 20 -2.56 -8.80 -6.42
CA TYR A 20 -1.29 -8.09 -6.54
C TYR A 20 -0.34 -8.77 -7.52
N ARG A 21 0.48 -7.96 -8.20
CA ARG A 21 1.56 -8.43 -9.07
C ARG A 21 2.84 -7.69 -8.69
N ILE A 22 3.86 -8.45 -8.30
CA ILE A 22 5.18 -7.91 -7.97
C ILE A 22 6.17 -8.40 -9.00
N SER A 23 6.92 -7.45 -9.58
CA SER A 23 7.97 -7.70 -10.56
C SER A 23 9.15 -6.75 -10.29
N PRO A 24 10.34 -6.99 -10.87
CA PRO A 24 11.48 -6.08 -10.68
C PRO A 24 11.12 -4.64 -11.05
N GLY A 25 11.20 -3.73 -10.09
CA GLY A 25 10.91 -2.29 -10.27
C GLY A 25 9.43 -1.92 -10.32
N LYS A 26 8.49 -2.86 -10.14
CA LYS A 26 7.04 -2.56 -10.21
C LYS A 26 6.21 -3.45 -9.29
N ALA A 27 5.30 -2.81 -8.56
CA ALA A 27 4.24 -3.48 -7.82
C ALA A 27 2.88 -2.89 -8.23
N GLU A 28 1.93 -3.76 -8.53
CA GLU A 28 0.53 -3.40 -8.79
C GLU A 28 -0.34 -4.07 -7.73
N ILE A 29 -1.32 -3.32 -7.20
CA ILE A 29 -2.32 -3.84 -6.28
C ILE A 29 -3.68 -3.40 -6.83
N GLU A 30 -4.57 -4.36 -7.05
CA GLU A 30 -5.92 -4.17 -7.52
C GLU A 30 -6.89 -4.64 -6.43
N TYR A 31 -7.87 -3.81 -6.10
CA TYR A 31 -8.91 -4.15 -5.13
C TYR A 31 -10.24 -3.53 -5.56
N ARG A 32 -11.35 -4.12 -5.09
CA ARG A 32 -12.70 -3.62 -5.36
C ARG A 32 -13.23 -2.84 -4.14
N ASN A 33 -14.24 -3.38 -3.49
CA ASN A 33 -14.80 -2.80 -2.27
C ASN A 33 -14.02 -3.34 -1.08
N LEU A 34 -13.17 -2.50 -0.51
CA LEU A 34 -12.51 -2.77 0.75
C LEU A 34 -13.44 -2.45 1.93
N SER A 35 -13.34 -3.23 3.00
CA SER A 35 -13.90 -2.84 4.30
C SER A 35 -13.24 -1.56 4.84
N GLU A 36 -13.89 -0.90 5.80
CA GLU A 36 -13.32 0.27 6.49
C GLU A 36 -11.97 -0.03 7.16
N LYS A 37 -11.76 -1.29 7.59
CA LYS A 37 -10.50 -1.71 8.19
C LYS A 37 -9.37 -1.72 7.16
N SER A 38 -9.60 -2.30 5.99
CA SER A 38 -8.61 -2.27 4.89
C SER A 38 -8.39 -0.87 4.35
N LYS A 39 -9.44 -0.02 4.26
CA LYS A 39 -9.26 1.40 3.90
C LYS A 39 -8.33 2.12 4.87
N THR A 40 -8.48 1.88 6.17
CA THR A 40 -7.58 2.44 7.19
C THR A 40 -6.12 2.00 7.01
N LEU A 41 -5.90 0.74 6.59
CA LEU A 41 -4.55 0.25 6.26
C LEU A 41 -3.98 0.92 5.01
N VAL A 42 -4.79 1.12 3.97
CA VAL A 42 -4.40 1.86 2.76
C VAL A 42 -4.06 3.32 3.09
N ASP A 43 -4.87 3.98 3.92
CA ASP A 43 -4.59 5.35 4.38
C ASP A 43 -3.26 5.41 5.14
N SER A 44 -3.01 4.45 6.03
CA SER A 44 -1.76 4.34 6.78
C SER A 44 -0.55 4.12 5.87
N PHE A 45 -0.70 3.31 4.82
CA PHE A 45 0.33 3.13 3.80
C PHE A 45 0.68 4.46 3.11
N PHE A 46 -0.33 5.25 2.71
CA PHE A 46 -0.09 6.55 2.07
C PHE A 46 0.51 7.60 3.02
N VAL A 47 0.19 7.57 4.31
CA VAL A 47 0.89 8.38 5.32
C VAL A 47 2.39 8.06 5.31
N GLY A 48 2.76 6.78 5.33
CA GLY A 48 4.16 6.35 5.25
C GLY A 48 4.84 6.77 3.95
N ILE A 49 4.17 6.62 2.80
CA ILE A 49 4.72 7.04 1.50
C ILE A 49 4.92 8.55 1.44
N ARG A 50 4.00 9.35 1.98
CA ARG A 50 4.15 10.82 2.05
C ARG A 50 5.35 11.23 2.89
N LEU A 51 5.55 10.62 4.05
CA LEU A 51 6.73 10.89 4.88
C LEU A 51 8.05 10.60 4.13
N ILE A 52 8.09 9.52 3.34
CA ILE A 52 9.27 9.22 2.51
C ILE A 52 9.42 10.21 1.35
N ALA A 53 8.32 10.60 0.69
CA ALA A 53 8.35 11.57 -0.39
C ALA A 53 8.81 12.96 0.09
N ASP A 54 8.38 13.38 1.28
CA ASP A 54 8.79 14.64 1.89
C ASP A 54 10.30 14.65 2.23
N GLU A 55 10.84 13.52 2.71
CA GLU A 55 12.27 13.36 3.03
C GLU A 55 13.15 13.17 1.79
N PHE A 56 12.63 12.50 0.75
CA PHE A 56 13.37 12.13 -0.46
C PHE A 56 12.64 12.54 -1.76
N PRO A 57 12.36 13.85 -1.96
CA PRO A 57 11.51 14.33 -3.05
C PRO A 57 12.09 14.09 -4.44
N ASP A 58 13.41 13.97 -4.57
CA ASP A 58 14.09 13.68 -5.84
C ASP A 58 13.96 12.20 -6.26
N TYR A 59 13.58 11.32 -5.34
CA TYR A 59 13.54 9.87 -5.55
C TYR A 59 12.12 9.29 -5.48
N VAL A 60 11.20 9.94 -4.78
CA VAL A 60 9.84 9.45 -4.55
C VAL A 60 8.84 10.56 -4.88
N ALA A 61 7.94 10.25 -5.80
CA ALA A 61 6.84 11.12 -6.19
C ALA A 61 5.50 10.40 -5.99
N ILE A 62 4.50 11.16 -5.55
CA ILE A 62 3.11 10.72 -5.50
C ILE A 62 2.38 11.46 -6.63
N MET A 63 1.81 10.70 -7.56
CA MET A 63 1.13 11.21 -8.76
C MET A 63 -0.39 11.09 -8.64
#